data_AF-Q7P5L0-F1
#
_entry.id   AF-Q7P5L0-F1
#
_cell.length_a   1.000
_cell.length_b   1.000
_cell.length_c   1.000
_cell.angle_alpha   90.00
_cell.angle_beta   90.00
_cell.angle_gamma   90.00
#
_symmetry.space_group_name_H-M   'P 1'
#
loop_
_entity.id
_entity.type
_entity.pdbx_description
1 polymer ?
#
loop_
_entity_poly.entity_id
_entity_poly.type
_entity_poly.pdbx_seq_one_letter_code
_entity_poly.pdbx_strand_id
1 'polypeptide(L)'
;MDLLTAKTIVLGCSAVGAGLAMIAGLGPGIGEGYAAGKAVESVARQPEARGSIISTMILGQAVAESTGIYSLVIALILLYANPFLNKLG
;
A
#
# COMPACT_ATOMS: atom_id res chain seq x y z
N MET A 1 -33.13 3.03 -15.12
CA MET A 1 -31.69 3.20 -15.44
C MET A 1 -31.29 1.98 -16.23
N ASP A 2 -30.71 2.15 -17.40
CA ASP A 2 -30.20 1.03 -18.20
C ASP A 2 -28.88 0.50 -17.61
N LEU A 3 -28.53 -0.74 -17.98
CA LEU A 3 -27.37 -1.44 -17.42
C LEU A 3 -26.04 -0.73 -17.73
N LEU A 4 -25.93 -0.06 -18.87
CA LEU A 4 -24.73 0.69 -19.25
C LEU A 4 -24.54 1.91 -18.36
N THR A 5 -25.61 2.67 -18.10
CA THR A 5 -25.57 3.80 -17.15
C THR A 5 -25.19 3.33 -15.74
N ALA A 6 -25.76 2.22 -15.26
CA ALA A 6 -25.44 1.69 -13.94
C ALA A 6 -23.96 1.27 -13.81
N LYS A 7 -23.43 0.55 -14.80
CA LYS A 7 -22.01 0.14 -14.85
C LYS A 7 -21.07 1.35 -14.89
N THR A 8 -21.40 2.36 -15.69
CA THR A 8 -20.60 3.58 -15.82
C THR A 8 -20.42 4.29 -14.48
N ILE A 9 -21.51 4.47 -13.72
CA ILE A 9 -21.46 5.11 -12.39
C ILE A 9 -20.61 4.28 -11.42
N VAL A 10 -20.86 2.98 -11.34
CA VAL A 10 -20.16 2.08 -10.41
C VAL A 10 -18.66 2.02 -10.70
N LEU A 11 -18.27 1.89 -11.98
CA LEU A 11 -16.87 1.87 -12.38
C LEU A 11 -16.19 3.22 -12.16
N GLY A 12 -16.87 4.33 -12.43
CA GLY A 12 -16.37 5.68 -12.15
C GLY A 12 -16.05 5.87 -10.66
N CYS A 13 -17.00 5.51 -9.78
CA CYS A 13 -16.78 5.57 -8.33
C CYS A 13 -15.70 4.58 -7.86
N SER A 14 -15.61 3.39 -8.47
CA SER A 14 -14.58 2.40 -8.15
C SER A 14 -13.17 2.90 -8.48
N ALA A 15 -13.00 3.62 -9.60
CA ALA A 15 -11.72 4.23 -9.97
C ALA A 15 -11.31 5.32 -8.95
N VAL A 16 -12.25 6.16 -8.51
CA VAL A 16 -12.00 7.14 -7.44
C VAL A 16 -11.63 6.45 -6.13
N GLY A 17 -12.40 5.42 -5.74
CA GLY A 17 -12.13 4.63 -4.53
C GLY A 17 -10.76 3.95 -4.54
N ALA A 18 -10.33 3.42 -5.68
CA ALA A 18 -9.00 2.84 -5.85
C ALA A 18 -7.89 3.87 -5.63
N GLY A 19 -8.02 5.07 -6.21
CA GLY A 19 -7.07 6.16 -6.00
C GLY A 19 -7.01 6.61 -4.54
N LEU A 20 -8.17 6.73 -3.88
CA LEU A 20 -8.24 7.11 -2.46
C LEU A 20 -7.59 6.07 -1.54
N ALA A 21 -7.77 4.78 -1.81
CA ALA A 21 -7.14 3.72 -1.03
C ALA A 21 -5.60 3.84 -1.06
N MET A 22 -5.03 4.15 -2.23
CA MET A 22 -3.57 4.25 -2.41
C MET A 22 -2.91 5.42 -1.66
N ILE A 23 -3.69 6.40 -1.16
CA ILE A 23 -3.16 7.46 -0.29
C ILE A 23 -2.49 6.86 0.96
N ALA A 24 -2.96 5.70 1.45
CA ALA A 24 -2.38 5.01 2.60
C ALA A 24 -0.87 4.69 2.43
N GLY A 25 -0.36 4.62 1.19
CA GLY A 25 1.07 4.41 0.91
C GLY A 25 1.99 5.48 1.49
N LEU A 26 1.46 6.66 1.88
CA LEU A 26 2.23 7.66 2.62
C LEU A 26 2.71 7.16 3.99
N GLY A 27 1.93 6.28 4.64
CA GLY A 27 2.22 5.79 5.99
C GLY A 27 3.51 4.96 6.02
N PRO A 28 3.57 3.85 5.25
CA PRO A 28 4.80 3.08 5.09
C PRO A 28 5.98 3.93 4.63
N GLY A 29 5.80 4.79 3.61
CA GLY A 29 6.89 5.63 3.10
C GLY A 29 7.56 6.50 4.17
N ILE A 30 6.78 7.09 5.09
CA ILE A 30 7.32 7.88 6.21
C ILE A 30 7.99 6.97 7.25
N GLY A 31 7.32 5.90 7.67
CA GLY A 31 7.82 5.01 8.72
C GLY A 31 9.10 4.28 8.32
N GLU A 32 9.15 3.79 7.10
CA GLU A 32 10.30 3.08 6.54
C GLU A 32 11.46 4.01 6.26
N GLY A 33 11.19 5.24 5.80
CA GLY A 33 12.21 6.28 5.66
C GLY A 33 12.86 6.64 6.99
N TYR A 34 12.08 6.73 8.07
CA TYR A 34 12.61 6.93 9.42
C TYR A 34 13.48 5.74 9.87
N ALA A 35 12.99 4.51 9.70
CA ALA A 35 13.74 3.30 10.03
C ALA A 35 15.08 3.22 9.26
N ALA A 36 15.06 3.57 7.97
CA ALA A 36 16.26 3.65 7.14
C ALA A 36 17.25 4.70 7.65
N GLY A 37 16.79 5.89 8.02
CA GLY A 37 17.62 6.94 8.62
C GLY A 37 18.30 6.47 9.92
N LYS A 38 17.57 5.76 10.78
CA LYS A 38 18.12 5.18 12.02
C LYS A 38 19.13 4.07 11.72
N ALA A 39 18.88 3.22 10.73
CA ALA A 39 19.82 2.19 10.32
C ALA A 39 21.14 2.80 9.80
N VAL A 40 21.08 3.87 9.00
CA VAL A 40 22.27 4.59 8.53
C VAL A 40 23.08 5.14 9.71
N GLU A 41 22.43 5.80 10.67
CA GLU A 41 23.10 6.30 11.88
C GLU A 41 23.75 5.18 12.69
N SER A 42 23.04 4.06 12.87
CA SER A 42 23.54 2.89 13.60
C SER A 42 24.74 2.24 12.92
N VAL A 43 24.71 2.05 11.59
CA VAL A 43 25.82 1.45 10.84
C VAL A 43 27.06 2.35 10.86
N ALA A 44 26.87 3.67 10.81
CA ALA A 44 27.98 4.61 10.92
C ALA A 44 28.68 4.55 12.30
N ARG A 45 27.92 4.31 13.37
CA ARG A 45 28.45 4.18 14.74
C ARG A 45 29.00 2.79 15.06
N GLN A 46 28.42 1.74 14.47
CA GLN A 46 28.76 0.32 14.72
C GLN A 46 28.88 -0.47 13.40
N PRO A 47 29.96 -0.29 12.63
CA PRO A 47 30.14 -0.97 11.34
C PRO A 47 30.16 -2.50 11.43
N GLU A 48 30.66 -3.05 12.54
CA GLU A 48 30.71 -4.48 12.83
C GLU A 48 29.32 -5.11 12.96
N ALA A 49 28.30 -4.33 13.34
CA ALA A 49 26.92 -4.78 13.49
C ALA A 49 26.08 -4.61 12.21
N ARG A 50 26.68 -4.18 11.08
CA ARG A 50 25.98 -3.84 9.83
C ARG A 50 24.96 -4.91 9.38
N GLY A 51 25.35 -6.18 9.42
CA GLY A 51 24.47 -7.27 8.99
C GLY A 51 23.19 -7.38 9.84
N SER A 52 23.35 -7.30 11.18
CA SER A 52 22.23 -7.35 12.12
C SER A 52 21.32 -6.11 12.00
N ILE A 53 21.91 -4.92 11.86
CA ILE A 53 21.16 -3.66 11.72
C ILE A 53 20.29 -3.68 10.46
N ILE A 54 20.86 -4.06 9.31
CA ILE A 54 20.10 -4.12 8.04
C ILE A 54 19.02 -5.20 8.12
N SER A 55 19.32 -6.39 8.66
CA SER A 55 18.32 -7.45 8.81
C SER A 55 17.14 -7.01 9.68
N THR A 56 17.41 -6.30 10.77
CA THR A 56 16.37 -5.79 11.69
C THR A 56 15.56 -4.68 11.04
N MET A 57 16.21 -3.78 10.32
CA MET A 57 15.55 -2.72 9.55
C MET A 57 14.57 -3.30 8.53
N ILE A 58 15.01 -4.27 7.71
CA ILE A 58 14.17 -4.89 6.69
C ILE A 58 12.98 -5.62 7.31
N LEU A 59 13.17 -6.32 8.43
CA LEU A 59 12.07 -6.96 9.15
C LEU A 59 11.03 -5.93 9.63
N GLY A 60 11.48 -4.82 10.22
CA GLY A 60 10.60 -3.75 10.67
C GLY A 60 9.86 -3.06 9.52
N GLN A 61 10.56 -2.79 8.42
CA GLN A 61 9.98 -2.20 7.21
C GLN A 61 8.94 -3.13 6.59
N ALA A 62 9.21 -4.44 6.50
CA ALA A 62 8.25 -5.41 5.96
C ALA A 62 6.92 -5.44 6.74
N VAL A 63 6.96 -5.24 8.07
CA VAL A 63 5.73 -5.12 8.88
C VAL A 63 5.02 -3.79 8.62
N ALA A 64 5.76 -2.69 8.51
CA ALA A 64 5.21 -1.37 8.22
C ALA A 64 4.49 -1.30 6.84
N GLU A 65 5.04 -1.98 5.83
CA GLU A 65 4.52 -2.02 4.45
C GLU A 65 3.13 -2.66 4.33
N SER A 66 2.71 -3.47 5.32
CA SER A 66 1.46 -4.25 5.27
C SER A 66 0.22 -3.43 4.90
N THR A 67 0.09 -2.21 5.42
CA THR A 67 -1.04 -1.32 5.12
C THR A 67 -1.01 -0.77 3.69
N GLY A 68 0.18 -0.53 3.13
CA GLY A 68 0.35 -0.18 1.71
C GLY A 68 -0.11 -1.32 0.81
N ILE A 69 0.24 -2.56 1.17
CA ILE A 69 -0.22 -3.75 0.45
C ILE A 69 -1.73 -3.94 0.56
N TYR A 70 -2.35 -3.69 1.72
CA TYR A 70 -3.81 -3.77 1.84
C TYR A 70 -4.52 -2.79 0.90
N SER A 71 -4.05 -1.54 0.84
CA SER A 71 -4.57 -0.55 -0.09
C SER A 71 -4.37 -0.95 -1.55
N LEU A 72 -3.21 -1.50 -1.90
CA LEU A 72 -2.92 -2.01 -3.23
C LEU A 72 -3.89 -3.15 -3.60
N VAL A 73 -4.11 -4.11 -2.70
CA VAL A 73 -5.04 -5.22 -2.93
C VAL A 73 -6.46 -4.70 -3.16
N ILE A 74 -6.94 -3.74 -2.37
CA ILE A 74 -8.26 -3.14 -2.56
C ILE A 74 -8.36 -2.41 -3.90
N ALA A 75 -7.35 -1.62 -4.27
CA ALA A 75 -7.32 -0.94 -5.57
C ALA A 75 -7.36 -1.95 -6.73
N LEU A 76 -6.56 -3.03 -6.66
CA LEU A 76 -6.56 -4.09 -7.67
C LEU A 76 -7.91 -4.80 -7.75
N ILE A 77 -8.58 -5.05 -6.62
CA ILE A 77 -9.94 -5.62 -6.61
C ILE A 77 -10.92 -4.69 -7.31
N LEU A 78 -10.90 -3.39 -7.02
CA LEU A 78 -11.81 -2.42 -7.64
C LEU A 78 -11.60 -2.27 -9.15
N LEU A 79 -10.37 -2.46 -9.64
CA LEU A 79 -10.02 -2.31 -11.05
C LEU A 79 -10.16 -3.61 -11.86
N TYR A 80 -9.75 -4.75 -11.30
CA TYR A 80 -9.62 -6.01 -12.05
C TYR A 80 -10.57 -7.12 -11.59
N ALA A 81 -11.14 -7.01 -10.39
CA ALA A 81 -12.05 -8.02 -9.83
C ALA A 81 -13.27 -7.35 -9.17
N ASN A 82 -13.84 -6.35 -9.85
CA ASN A 82 -14.82 -5.45 -9.25
C ASN A 82 -16.08 -6.22 -8.77
N PRO A 83 -16.34 -6.28 -7.45
CA PRO A 83 -17.38 -7.13 -6.88
C PRO A 83 -18.80 -6.58 -7.12
N PHE A 84 -18.92 -5.31 -7.51
CA PHE A 84 -20.21 -4.65 -7.71
C PHE A 84 -20.83 -5.00 -9.06
N LEU A 85 -20.02 -5.32 -10.08
CA LEU A 85 -20.53 -5.63 -11.43
C LEU A 85 -21.48 -6.82 -11.45
N ASN A 86 -21.19 -7.86 -10.66
CA ASN A 86 -22.03 -9.07 -10.55
C ASN A 86 -23.36 -8.83 -9.81
N LYS A 87 -23.59 -7.61 -9.29
CA LYS A 87 -24.81 -7.23 -8.58
C LYS A 87 -25.73 -6.33 -9.42
N LEU A 88 -25.28 -5.87 -10.60
CA LEU A 88 -26.01 -4.89 -11.39
C LEU A 88 -27.05 -5.47 -12.36
N GLY A 89 -27.14 -6.81 -12.47
CA GLY A 89 -28.04 -7.49 -13.39
C GLY A 89 -27.39 -7.88 -14.70
#